data_AF-W1NCJ5-F1
#
_entry.id   AF-W1NCJ5-F1
#
_cell.length_a   1.000
_cell.length_b   1.000
_cell.length_c   1.000
_cell.angle_alpha   90.00
_cell.angle_beta   90.00
_cell.angle_gamma   90.00
#
_symmetry.space_group_name_H-M   'P 1'
#
loop_
_entity.id
_entity.type
_entity.pdbx_description
1 polymer ?
#
loop_
_entity_poly.entity_id
_entity_poly.type
_entity_poly.pdbx_seq_one_letter_code
_entity_poly.pdbx_strand_id
1 'polypeptide(L)' 'MSKTYHFGVAAHFVICVLAMIWPGALIANRIEPYVMGLPFLFFWYVLWMAVLFLGLWVAYVIRHGGARR' A
#
# COMPACT_ATOMS: atom_id res chain seq x y z
N MET A 1 -5.25 22.84 -7.00
CA MET A 1 -5.41 21.48 -6.45
C MET A 1 -6.04 21.60 -5.07
N SER A 2 -7.05 20.77 -4.75
CA SER A 2 -7.70 20.86 -3.44
C SER A 2 -6.81 20.23 -2.35
N LYS A 3 -6.87 20.80 -1.14
CA LYS A 3 -6.24 20.26 0.08
C LYS A 3 -6.57 18.78 0.29
N THR A 4 -7.74 18.35 -0.18
CA THR A 4 -8.24 16.97 -0.15
C THR A 4 -7.37 15.98 -0.93
N TYR A 5 -6.82 16.35 -2.10
CA TYR A 5 -5.95 15.46 -2.88
C TYR A 5 -4.65 15.14 -2.13
N HIS A 6 -3.98 16.19 -1.64
CA HIS A 6 -2.74 16.03 -0.88
C HIS A 6 -2.96 15.24 0.40
N PHE A 7 -4.08 15.48 1.09
CA PHE A 7 -4.46 14.72 2.26
C PHE A 7 -4.71 13.23 1.93
N GLY A 8 -5.40 12.94 0.83
CA GLY A 8 -5.65 11.57 0.38
C GLY A 8 -4.36 10.81 0.05
N VAL A 9 -3.44 11.45 -0.68
CA VAL A 9 -2.12 10.86 -0.99
C VAL A 9 -1.30 10.65 0.30
N ALA A 10 -1.28 11.63 1.19
CA ALA A 10 -0.56 11.50 2.46
C ALA A 10 -1.13 10.37 3.34
N ALA A 11 -2.46 10.28 3.45
CA ALA A 11 -3.12 9.21 4.20
C ALA A 11 -2.78 7.83 3.62
N HIS A 12 -2.81 7.68 2.29
CA HIS A 12 -2.40 6.44 1.60
C HIS A 12 -0.98 6.01 1.99
N PHE A 13 -0.02 6.93 1.95
CA PHE A 13 1.36 6.64 2.36
C PHE A 13 1.46 6.25 3.84
N VAL A 14 0.80 6.98 4.73
CA VAL A 14 0.81 6.67 6.17
C VAL A 14 0.26 5.28 6.43
N ILE A 15 -0.86 4.92 5.81
CA ILE A 15 -1.47 3.59 5.94
C ILE A 15 -0.51 2.51 5.44
N CYS A 16 0.10 2.70 4.26
CA CYS A 16 1.07 1.75 3.72
C CYS A 16 2.28 1.58 4.65
N VAL A 17 2.83 2.68 5.18
CA VAL A 17 3.94 2.64 6.14
C VAL A 17 3.57 1.88 7.41
N LEU A 18 2.40 2.17 7.99
CA LEU A 18 1.93 1.48 9.19
C LEU A 18 1.67 0.00 8.95
N ALA A 19 1.16 -0.37 7.76
CA ALA A 19 0.96 -1.77 7.39
C ALA A 19 2.28 -2.53 7.18
N MET A 20 3.34 -1.84 6.74
CA MET A 20 4.69 -2.41 6.59
C MET A 20 5.44 -2.53 7.92
N ILE A 21 5.26 -1.55 8.82
CA ILE A 21 5.92 -1.54 10.14
C ILE A 21 5.03 -2.23 11.19
N TRP A 22 3.99 -2.97 10.77
CA TRP A 22 3.01 -3.55 11.68
C TRP A 22 3.71 -4.37 12.79
N PRO A 23 3.57 -3.99 14.08
CA PRO A 23 4.14 -4.75 15.20
C PRO A 23 3.64 -6.20 15.29
N GLY A 24 2.54 -6.53 14.61
CA GLY A 24 2.04 -7.88 14.44
C GLY A 24 3.01 -8.80 13.71
N ALA A 25 3.99 -8.26 12.99
CA ALA A 25 5.10 -9.04 12.45
C ALA A 25 5.82 -9.81 13.57
N LEU A 26 5.94 -9.27 14.79
CA LEU A 26 6.57 -9.99 15.91
C LEU A 26 5.81 -11.27 16.31
N ILE A 27 4.49 -11.29 16.10
CA ILE A 27 3.61 -12.42 16.43
C ILE A 27 3.44 -13.35 15.22
N ALA A 28 3.41 -12.77 14.02
CA ALA A 28 3.19 -13.44 12.74
C ALA A 28 4.49 -13.84 12.02
N ASN A 29 5.67 -13.57 12.61
CA ASN A 29 6.98 -14.03 12.11
C ASN A 29 7.16 -15.53 12.38
N ARG A 30 6.31 -16.31 11.74
CA ARG A 30 6.29 -17.76 11.75
C ARG A 30 5.95 -18.21 10.34
N ILE A 31 6.46 -19.38 9.97
CA ILE A 31 6.33 -19.93 8.61
C ILE A 31 4.84 -20.20 8.27
N GLU A 32 4.05 -20.57 9.27
CA GLU A 32 2.60 -20.79 9.16
C GLU A 32 1.81 -19.66 9.83
N PRO A 33 0.72 -19.15 9.23
CA PRO A 33 -0.04 -19.76 8.14
C PRO A 33 0.49 -19.39 6.74
N TYR A 34 0.15 -20.21 5.76
CA TYR A 34 0.39 -19.94 4.35
C TYR A 34 -0.82 -19.28 3.70
N VAL A 35 -0.58 -18.30 2.85
CA VAL A 35 -1.57 -17.66 1.98
C VAL A 35 -1.06 -17.68 0.55
N MET A 36 -1.84 -18.27 -0.35
CA MET A 36 -1.47 -18.42 -1.77
C MET A 36 -0.09 -19.08 -1.98
N GLY A 37 0.30 -20.02 -1.10
CA GLY A 37 1.59 -20.71 -1.16
C GLY A 37 2.79 -19.94 -0.60
N LEU A 38 2.57 -18.74 -0.04
CA LEU A 38 3.60 -17.94 0.63
C LEU A 38 3.35 -17.88 2.14
N PRO A 39 4.40 -17.82 2.99
CA PRO A 39 4.19 -17.49 4.40
C PRO A 39 3.45 -16.17 4.51
N PHE A 40 2.52 -16.08 5.45
CA PHE A 40 1.60 -14.94 5.58
C PHE A 40 2.30 -13.58 5.51
N LEU A 41 3.43 -13.41 6.22
CA LEU A 41 4.15 -12.14 6.25
C LEU A 41 4.72 -11.74 4.87
N PHE A 42 5.18 -12.71 4.08
CA PHE A 42 5.62 -12.45 2.70
C PHE A 42 4.47 -12.03 1.81
N PHE A 43 3.36 -12.78 1.85
CA PHE A 43 2.14 -12.43 1.13
C PHE A 43 1.68 -11.00 1.50
N TRP A 44 1.69 -10.69 2.79
CA TRP A 44 1.29 -9.39 3.32
C TRP A 44 2.14 -8.25 2.73
N TYR A 45 3.46 -8.36 2.74
CA TYR A 45 4.33 -7.33 2.17
C TYR A 45 4.11 -7.16 0.66
N VAL A 46 3.97 -8.24 -0.08
CA VAL A 46 3.70 -8.18 -1.53
C VAL A 46 2.36 -7.49 -1.79
N LEU A 47 1.31 -7.84 -1.05
CA LEU A 47 0.00 -7.22 -1.13
C LEU A 47 0.09 -5.70 -0.91
N TRP A 48 0.73 -5.27 0.18
CA TRP A 48 0.82 -3.84 0.49
C TRP A 48 1.76 -3.06 -0.45
N MET A 49 2.76 -3.73 -1.06
CA MET A 49 3.54 -3.12 -2.15
C MET A 49 2.67 -2.88 -3.39
N ALA A 50 1.79 -3.82 -3.74
CA ALA A 50 0.84 -3.63 -4.82
C ALA A 50 -0.16 -2.50 -4.51
N VAL A 51 -0.66 -2.42 -3.28
CA VAL A 51 -1.53 -1.32 -2.82
C VAL A 51 -0.82 0.03 -2.91
N LEU A 52 0.44 0.11 -2.45
CA LEU A 52 1.25 1.32 -2.53
C LEU A 52 1.37 1.80 -3.98
N PHE A 53 1.74 0.89 -4.88
CA PHE A 53 1.84 1.15 -6.31
C PHE A 53 0.51 1.61 -6.91
N LEU A 54 -0.60 0.94 -6.60
CA LEU A 54 -1.92 1.30 -7.12
C LEU A 54 -2.35 2.71 -6.68
N GLY A 55 -2.10 3.08 -5.42
CA GLY A 55 -2.42 4.43 -4.95
C GLY A 55 -1.61 5.51 -5.67
N LEU A 56 -0.33 5.23 -5.97
CA LEU A 56 0.51 6.12 -6.77
C LEU A 56 0.07 6.18 -8.24
N TRP A 57 -0.30 5.05 -8.82
CA TRP A 57 -0.86 5.00 -10.17
C TRP A 57 -2.14 5.83 -10.27
N VAL A 58 -3.07 5.68 -9.32
CA VAL A 58 -4.30 6.47 -9.26
C VAL A 58 -3.98 7.95 -9.10
N ALA A 59 -3.06 8.30 -8.20
CA ALA A 59 -2.61 9.69 -8.03
C ALA A 59 -2.01 10.27 -9.32
N TYR A 60 -1.25 9.46 -10.07
CA TYR A 60 -0.71 9.81 -11.37
C TYR A 60 -1.80 9.99 -12.43
N VAL A 61 -2.75 9.06 -12.54
CA VAL A 61 -3.86 9.16 -13.50
C VAL A 61 -4.76 10.36 -13.19
N ILE A 62 -5.05 10.65 -11.92
CA ILE A 62 -5.82 11.84 -11.53
C ILE A 62 -5.08 13.12 -11.92
N ARG A 63 -3.74 13.13 -11.77
CA ARG A 63 -2.92 14.31 -12.04
C ARG A 63 -2.61 14.51 -13.53
N HIS A 64 -2.37 13.44 -14.27
CA HIS A 64 -1.83 13.46 -15.63
C HIS A 64 -2.75 12.80 -16.68
N GLY A 65 -3.65 11.90 -16.26
CA GLY A 65 -4.62 11.26 -17.16
C GLY A 65 -5.67 12.21 -17.73
N GLY A 66 -5.88 13.39 -17.13
CA GLY A 66 -6.69 14.48 -17.68
C GLY A 66 -5.91 15.53 -18.49
N ALA A 67 -4.58 15.44 -18.57
CA ALA A 67 -3.70 16.46 -19.16
C ALA A 67 -3.20 16.12 -20.58
N ARG A 68 -3.80 15.13 -21.25
CA ARG A 68 -3.61 14.89 -22.69
C ARG A 68 -4.66 15.65 -23.53
N ARG A 69 -4.80 16.95 -23.27
CA ARG A 69 -5.39 17.93 -24.18
C ARG A 69 -4.61 19.22 -24.11
#